data_AF-A0A2N7WYB7-F1
#
_entry.id   AF-A0A2N7WYB7-F1
#
_cell.length_a   1.000
_cell.length_b   1.000
_cell.length_c   1.000
_cell.angle_alpha   90.00
_cell.angle_beta   90.00
_cell.angle_gamma   90.00
#
_symmetry.space_group_name_H-M   'P 1'
#
loop_
_entity.id
_entity.type
_entity.pdbx_description
1 polymer ?
#
loop_
_entity_poly.entity_id
_entity_poly.type
_entity_poly.pdbx_seq_one_letter_code
_entity_poly.pdbx_strand_id
1 'polypeptide(L)'
;MENTQDNPASQNSKPAGDDTAQPIAENVAEQVAAAAAAEPAPEPTPEAALAEAKAKIAELNESFLRAKAETENVRRRAHEDVVKARKFAIEAFAEHLLPVIDSLEAALADSSGDVAKFREGVELTLRQLSSAFEKGHVVSVNPVGQKFDPHRHQAISMVPADQEPNTVVSVLQKGYVIADRVLRPALVTVAQPK
;
A
#
# COMPACT_ATOMS: atom_id res chain seq x y z
N MET A 1 45.61 -17.54 -8.19
CA MET A 1 45.71 -16.32 -9.00
C MET A 1 44.63 -15.37 -8.54
N GLU A 2 44.92 -14.29 -7.83
CA GLU A 2 46.15 -13.91 -7.14
C GLU A 2 45.74 -13.03 -5.95
N ASN A 3 46.53 -13.00 -4.87
CA ASN A 3 46.26 -12.18 -3.71
C ASN A 3 47.30 -11.03 -3.68
N THR A 4 46.87 -9.78 -3.76
CA THR A 4 47.68 -8.59 -3.41
C THR A 4 46.70 -7.51 -2.96
N GLN A 5 46.66 -7.07 -1.70
CA GLN A 5 47.64 -6.20 -1.04
C GLN A 5 48.01 -4.98 -1.90
N ASP A 6 47.50 -3.81 -1.52
CA ASP A 6 48.40 -2.70 -1.16
C ASP A 6 47.73 -1.64 -0.27
N ASN A 7 48.39 -1.35 0.85
CA ASN A 7 48.26 -0.18 1.71
C ASN A 7 49.56 -0.14 2.52
N PRO A 8 50.36 0.93 2.44
CA PRO A 8 50.30 1.89 3.56
C PRO A 8 50.65 3.34 3.20
N ALA A 9 50.14 4.27 4.01
CA ALA A 9 50.76 5.58 4.22
C ALA A 9 51.00 5.78 5.74
N SER A 10 52.28 5.76 6.13
CA SER A 10 52.71 6.04 7.49
C SER A 10 53.08 7.51 7.66
N GLN A 11 52.77 8.09 8.82
CA GLN A 11 53.58 9.18 9.37
C GLN A 11 53.90 8.89 10.83
N ASN A 12 55.13 9.22 11.21
CA ASN A 12 55.80 8.82 12.45
C ASN A 12 56.58 10.04 13.00
N SER A 13 56.54 10.25 14.31
CA SER A 13 57.39 11.24 15.00
C SER A 13 57.68 10.86 16.46
N LYS A 14 58.80 10.13 16.64
CA LYS A 14 59.65 10.14 17.86
C LYS A 14 60.60 11.37 17.82
N PRO A 15 61.57 11.61 18.75
CA PRO A 15 62.10 10.84 19.90
C PRO A 15 62.00 11.65 21.24
N ALA A 16 62.76 11.49 22.35
CA ALA A 16 63.88 10.61 22.77
C ALA A 16 63.96 10.46 24.31
N GLY A 17 64.40 9.27 24.79
CA GLY A 17 65.32 9.07 25.95
C GLY A 17 64.84 9.34 27.39
N ASP A 18 65.40 8.70 28.43
CA ASP A 18 66.21 7.47 28.47
C ASP A 18 66.17 6.85 29.89
N ASP A 19 66.51 5.55 29.98
CA ASP A 19 67.02 4.77 31.13
C ASP A 19 66.43 4.93 32.57
N THR A 20 65.71 3.91 33.04
CA THR A 20 66.06 3.19 34.29
C THR A 20 65.46 1.78 34.30
N ALA A 21 66.16 0.79 34.87
CA ALA A 21 65.84 -0.64 34.74
C ALA A 21 65.13 -1.29 35.95
N GLN A 22 64.20 -2.22 35.64
CA GLN A 22 63.64 -3.31 36.49
C GLN A 22 62.77 -2.94 37.72
N PRO A 23 61.86 -3.83 38.21
CA PRO A 23 61.25 -5.01 37.57
C PRO A 23 59.69 -4.95 37.55
N ILE A 24 59.06 -5.23 36.40
CA ILE A 24 57.58 -5.33 36.26
C ILE A 24 57.05 -6.78 36.36
N ALA A 25 57.86 -7.71 36.87
CA ALA A 25 57.56 -9.14 36.86
C ALA A 25 56.58 -9.62 37.96
N GLU A 26 56.22 -8.75 38.91
CA GLU A 26 55.47 -9.14 40.11
C GLU A 26 53.96 -8.84 39.99
N ASN A 27 53.56 -7.88 39.14
CA ASN A 27 52.16 -7.43 39.04
C ASN A 27 51.26 -8.25 38.09
N VAL A 28 51.82 -9.17 37.31
CA VAL A 28 51.04 -10.03 36.39
C VAL A 28 50.49 -11.29 37.09
N ALA A 29 51.11 -11.71 38.21
CA ALA A 29 50.66 -12.89 38.96
C ALA A 29 49.35 -12.63 39.74
N GLU A 30 49.18 -11.41 40.28
CA GLU A 30 48.08 -11.09 41.19
C GLU A 30 46.74 -10.86 40.44
N GLN A 31 46.79 -10.39 39.19
CA GLN A 31 45.58 -10.13 38.39
C GLN A 31 44.99 -11.39 37.71
N VAL A 32 45.75 -12.49 37.62
CA VAL A 32 45.24 -13.79 37.13
C VAL A 32 44.62 -14.61 38.27
N ALA A 33 45.07 -14.42 39.51
CA ALA A 33 44.52 -15.11 40.68
C ALA A 33 43.07 -14.66 41.02
N ALA A 34 42.73 -13.39 40.80
CA ALA A 34 41.40 -12.84 41.11
C ALA A 34 40.27 -13.35 40.19
N ALA A 35 40.60 -13.98 39.05
CA ALA A 35 39.61 -14.54 38.12
C ALA A 35 39.28 -16.03 38.38
N ALA A 36 39.96 -16.68 39.32
CA ALA A 36 39.85 -18.12 39.60
C ALA A 36 39.02 -18.47 40.85
N ALA A 37 38.44 -17.46 41.53
CA ALA A 37 37.67 -17.62 42.77
C ALA A 37 36.21 -17.16 42.64
N ALA A 38 35.63 -17.25 41.43
CA ALA A 38 34.17 -17.29 41.30
C ALA A 38 33.70 -18.66 41.79
N GLU A 39 33.15 -18.71 43.02
CA GLU A 39 32.45 -19.90 43.52
C GLU A 39 31.42 -20.35 42.49
N PRO A 40 31.27 -21.68 42.23
CA PRO A 40 30.18 -22.15 41.40
C PRO A 40 28.88 -21.73 42.09
N ALA A 41 28.09 -20.89 41.42
CA ALA A 41 26.77 -20.53 41.90
C ALA A 41 26.01 -21.83 42.21
N PRO A 42 25.43 -21.98 43.41
CA PRO A 42 24.89 -23.27 43.85
C PRO A 42 23.86 -23.75 42.85
N GLU A 43 24.06 -24.96 42.29
CA GLU A 43 23.11 -25.54 41.35
C GLU A 43 21.72 -25.54 42.01
N PRO A 44 20.68 -24.99 41.34
CA PRO A 44 19.38 -24.86 41.96
C PRO A 44 18.88 -26.26 42.32
N THR A 45 18.47 -26.44 43.57
CA THR A 45 17.89 -27.72 44.01
C THR A 45 16.72 -28.09 43.08
N PRO A 46 16.46 -29.39 42.82
CA PRO A 46 15.41 -29.80 41.90
C PRO A 46 14.03 -29.23 42.29
N GLU A 47 13.81 -28.97 43.59
CA GLU A 47 12.63 -28.30 44.11
C GLU A 47 12.57 -26.81 43.75
N ALA A 48 13.68 -26.07 43.83
CA ALA A 48 13.78 -24.68 43.40
C ALA A 48 13.60 -24.54 41.88
N ALA A 49 14.23 -25.41 41.09
CA ALA A 49 14.06 -25.46 39.64
C ALA A 49 12.60 -25.76 39.24
N LEU A 50 11.92 -26.68 39.94
CA LEU A 50 10.49 -26.96 39.77
C LEU A 50 9.60 -25.77 40.15
N ALA A 51 9.98 -25.00 41.17
CA ALA A 51 9.25 -23.79 41.57
C ALA A 51 9.39 -22.68 40.53
N GLU A 52 10.61 -22.41 40.04
CA GLU A 52 10.86 -21.43 38.99
C GLU A 52 10.10 -21.80 37.70
N ALA A 53 10.20 -23.06 37.26
CA ALA A 53 9.50 -23.53 36.06
C ALA A 53 7.97 -23.34 36.16
N LYS A 54 7.37 -23.62 37.33
CA LYS A 54 5.93 -23.37 37.57
C LYS A 54 5.59 -21.89 37.54
N ALA A 55 6.41 -21.02 38.12
CA ALA A 55 6.21 -19.57 38.07
C ALA A 55 6.26 -19.05 36.61
N LYS A 56 7.26 -19.48 35.83
CA LYS A 56 7.41 -19.17 34.41
C LYS A 56 6.21 -19.64 33.57
N ILE A 57 5.69 -20.84 33.85
CA ILE A 57 4.48 -21.36 33.20
C ILE A 57 3.26 -20.53 33.57
N ALA A 58 3.14 -20.04 34.81
CA ALA A 58 2.02 -19.16 35.21
C ALA A 58 2.08 -17.81 34.49
N GLU A 59 3.25 -17.17 34.44
CA GLU A 59 3.51 -15.91 33.71
C GLU A 59 3.23 -16.05 32.20
N LEU A 60 3.71 -17.14 31.59
CA LEU A 60 3.46 -17.43 30.17
C LEU A 60 1.97 -17.69 29.90
N ASN A 61 1.26 -18.38 30.79
CA ASN A 61 -0.19 -18.58 30.64
C ASN A 61 -0.97 -17.28 30.80
N GLU A 62 -0.61 -16.40 31.74
CA GLU A 62 -1.25 -15.09 31.89
C GLU A 62 -1.01 -14.21 30.65
N SER A 63 0.23 -14.13 30.17
CA SER A 63 0.56 -13.37 28.96
C SER A 63 -0.14 -13.93 27.72
N PHE A 64 -0.27 -15.26 27.60
CA PHE A 64 -1.01 -15.91 26.52
C PHE A 64 -2.52 -15.63 26.59
N LEU A 65 -3.15 -15.69 27.78
CA LEU A 65 -4.56 -15.33 27.96
C LEU A 65 -4.80 -13.85 27.61
N ARG A 66 -3.91 -12.96 28.03
CA ARG A 66 -3.96 -11.53 27.71
C ARG A 66 -3.84 -11.30 26.20
N ALA A 67 -2.81 -11.86 25.56
CA ALA A 67 -2.61 -11.74 24.11
C ALA A 67 -3.78 -12.33 23.29
N LYS A 68 -4.37 -13.44 23.75
CA LYS A 68 -5.58 -14.02 23.13
C LYS A 68 -6.79 -13.10 23.25
N ALA A 69 -7.01 -12.49 24.42
CA ALA A 69 -8.10 -11.55 24.64
C ALA A 69 -7.92 -10.24 23.85
N GLU A 70 -6.68 -9.75 23.73
CA GLU A 70 -6.33 -8.61 22.86
C GLU A 70 -6.59 -8.94 21.39
N THR A 71 -6.17 -10.12 20.93
CA THR A 71 -6.40 -10.60 19.55
C THR A 71 -7.89 -10.65 19.21
N GLU A 72 -8.73 -11.21 20.09
CA GLU A 72 -10.18 -11.27 19.85
C GLU A 72 -10.85 -9.88 19.91
N ASN A 73 -10.37 -8.97 20.76
CA ASN A 73 -10.84 -7.58 20.76
C ASN A 73 -10.46 -6.82 19.48
N VAL A 74 -9.23 -7.01 18.97
CA VAL A 74 -8.78 -6.46 17.68
C VAL A 74 -9.59 -7.06 16.54
N ARG A 75 -9.83 -8.38 16.54
CA ARG A 75 -10.65 -9.09 15.54
C ARG A 75 -12.07 -8.53 15.48
N ARG A 76 -12.71 -8.37 16.64
CA ARG A 76 -14.06 -7.79 16.75
C ARG A 76 -14.10 -6.35 16.22
N ARG A 77 -13.17 -5.50 16.64
CA ARG A 77 -13.06 -4.11 16.17
C ARG A 77 -12.85 -4.05 14.65
N ALA A 78 -11.90 -4.82 14.12
CA ALA A 78 -11.64 -4.89 12.68
C ALA A 78 -12.86 -5.37 11.88
N HIS A 79 -13.66 -6.30 12.42
CA HIS A 79 -14.92 -6.69 11.79
C HIS A 79 -15.95 -5.56 11.80
N GLU A 80 -16.16 -4.88 12.94
CA GLU A 80 -17.03 -3.72 13.04
C GLU A 80 -16.62 -2.61 12.06
N ASP A 81 -15.32 -2.35 11.92
CA ASP A 81 -14.78 -1.31 11.04
C ASP A 81 -14.88 -1.69 9.55
N VAL A 82 -14.67 -2.96 9.18
CA VAL A 82 -14.95 -3.45 7.81
C VAL A 82 -16.43 -3.34 7.47
N VAL A 83 -17.34 -3.61 8.41
CA VAL A 83 -18.79 -3.45 8.20
C VAL A 83 -19.16 -1.97 8.01
N LYS A 84 -18.61 -1.06 8.83
CA LYS A 84 -18.80 0.40 8.65
C LYS A 84 -18.24 0.86 7.31
N ALA A 85 -16.98 0.52 7.00
CA ALA A 85 -16.32 0.91 5.75
C ALA A 85 -17.11 0.45 4.51
N ARG A 86 -17.69 -0.77 4.54
CA ARG A 86 -18.58 -1.24 3.46
C ARG A 86 -19.91 -0.49 3.40
N LYS A 87 -20.52 -0.18 4.55
CA LYS A 87 -21.80 0.55 4.63
C LYS A 87 -21.67 1.98 4.08
N PHE A 88 -20.55 2.64 4.34
CA PHE A 88 -20.29 4.03 3.95
C PHE A 88 -19.35 4.17 2.75
N ALA A 89 -19.01 3.06 2.06
CA ALA A 89 -18.06 3.05 0.94
C ALA A 89 -18.42 3.99 -0.23
N ILE A 90 -19.72 4.32 -0.38
CA ILE A 90 -20.24 5.17 -1.44
C ILE A 90 -20.53 6.60 -0.99
N GLU A 91 -20.27 6.96 0.27
CA GLU A 91 -20.67 8.25 0.88
C GLU A 91 -20.12 9.44 0.09
N ALA A 92 -18.79 9.55 -0.04
CA ALA A 92 -18.15 10.63 -0.81
C ALA A 92 -18.57 10.66 -2.30
N PHE A 93 -18.84 9.50 -2.91
CA PHE A 93 -19.32 9.44 -4.30
C PHE A 93 -20.76 9.93 -4.43
N ALA A 94 -21.62 9.59 -3.46
CA ALA A 94 -23.00 10.07 -3.41
C ALA A 94 -23.04 11.59 -3.19
N GLU A 95 -22.23 12.12 -2.27
CA GLU A 95 -22.07 13.57 -2.05
C GLU A 95 -21.68 14.32 -3.34
N HIS A 96 -20.79 13.74 -4.14
CA HIS A 96 -20.39 14.34 -5.43
C HIS A 96 -21.48 14.30 -6.50
N LEU A 97 -22.49 13.44 -6.37
CA LEU A 97 -23.62 13.35 -7.29
C LEU A 97 -24.81 14.25 -6.91
N LEU A 98 -24.92 14.71 -5.66
CA LEU A 98 -26.02 15.59 -5.22
C LEU A 98 -26.20 16.83 -6.13
N PRO A 99 -25.15 17.60 -6.50
CA PRO A 99 -25.30 18.77 -7.36
C PRO A 99 -25.84 18.47 -8.76
N VAL A 100 -25.68 17.23 -9.23
CA VAL A 100 -26.23 16.77 -10.53
C VAL A 100 -27.74 16.58 -10.41
N ILE A 101 -28.22 16.05 -9.27
CA ILE A 101 -29.65 15.92 -8.99
C ILE A 101 -30.26 17.31 -8.84
N ASP A 102 -29.65 18.18 -8.03
CA ASP A 102 -30.10 19.57 -7.85
C ASP A 102 -30.24 20.32 -9.19
N SER A 103 -29.28 20.12 -10.10
CA SER A 103 -29.31 20.74 -11.44
C SER A 103 -30.35 20.12 -12.38
N LEU A 104 -30.68 18.84 -12.22
CA LEU A 104 -31.78 18.19 -12.95
C LEU A 104 -33.14 18.64 -12.43
N GLU A 105 -33.32 18.76 -11.11
CA GLU A 105 -34.55 19.27 -10.50
C GLU A 105 -34.79 20.74 -10.89
N ALA A 106 -33.75 21.57 -10.86
CA ALA A 106 -33.83 22.94 -11.35
C ALA A 106 -34.21 23.02 -12.85
N ALA A 107 -33.67 22.13 -13.69
CA ALA A 107 -34.01 22.07 -15.12
C ALA A 107 -35.46 21.59 -15.38
N LEU A 108 -36.05 20.78 -14.49
CA LEU A 108 -37.46 20.36 -14.56
C LEU A 108 -38.42 21.43 -14.03
N ALA A 109 -37.95 22.32 -13.16
CA ALA A 109 -38.73 23.46 -12.67
C ALA A 109 -38.79 24.63 -13.66
N ASP A 110 -37.86 24.71 -14.63
CA ASP A 110 -37.93 25.72 -15.68
C ASP A 110 -39.10 25.44 -16.64
N SER A 111 -39.90 26.49 -16.85
CA SER A 111 -41.07 26.50 -17.74
C SER A 111 -40.91 27.48 -18.91
N SER A 112 -39.70 28.01 -19.13
CA SER A 112 -39.40 29.00 -20.18
C SER A 112 -39.70 28.53 -21.61
N GLY A 113 -39.72 27.21 -21.85
CA GLY A 113 -39.91 26.62 -23.18
C GLY A 113 -38.73 26.82 -24.14
N ASP A 114 -37.62 27.38 -23.66
CA ASP A 114 -36.45 27.69 -24.48
C ASP A 114 -35.56 26.45 -24.66
N VAL A 115 -35.74 25.77 -25.80
CA VAL A 115 -35.00 24.56 -26.16
C VAL A 115 -33.47 24.79 -26.22
N ALA A 116 -33.01 26.01 -26.53
CA ALA A 116 -31.59 26.32 -26.57
C ALA A 116 -30.99 26.38 -25.16
N LYS A 117 -31.66 27.11 -24.23
CA LYS A 117 -31.27 27.14 -22.81
C LYS A 117 -31.37 25.76 -22.17
N PHE A 118 -32.42 24.99 -22.48
CA PHE A 118 -32.57 23.63 -21.98
C PHE A 118 -31.38 22.74 -22.41
N ARG A 119 -30.96 22.84 -23.68
CA ARG A 119 -29.79 22.11 -24.19
C ARG A 119 -28.49 22.53 -23.49
N GLU A 120 -28.30 23.82 -23.25
CA GLU A 120 -27.15 24.34 -22.50
C GLU A 120 -27.13 23.84 -21.05
N GLY A 121 -28.28 23.86 -20.37
CA GLY A 121 -28.44 23.31 -19.02
C GLY A 121 -28.13 21.82 -18.95
N VAL A 122 -28.63 21.02 -19.89
CA VAL A 122 -28.32 19.58 -20.01
C VAL A 122 -26.82 19.36 -20.23
N GLU A 123 -26.15 20.19 -21.04
CA GLU A 123 -24.71 20.10 -21.24
C GLU A 123 -23.92 20.46 -19.97
N LEU A 124 -24.35 21.48 -19.22
CA LEU A 124 -23.76 21.84 -17.93
C LEU A 124 -23.89 20.69 -16.92
N THR A 125 -25.07 20.10 -16.79
CA THR A 125 -25.31 18.92 -15.93
C THR A 125 -24.46 17.72 -16.34
N LEU A 126 -24.25 17.50 -17.65
CA LEU A 126 -23.36 16.44 -18.14
C LEU A 126 -21.88 16.69 -17.76
N ARG A 127 -21.42 17.94 -17.78
CA ARG A 127 -20.08 18.32 -17.31
C ARG A 127 -19.94 18.09 -15.80
N GLN A 128 -20.93 18.51 -15.00
CA GLN A 128 -20.96 18.26 -13.55
C GLN A 128 -20.90 16.76 -13.24
N LEU A 129 -21.71 15.93 -13.91
CA LEU A 129 -21.71 14.48 -13.75
C LEU A 129 -20.36 13.85 -14.11
N SER A 130 -19.72 14.33 -15.18
CA SER A 130 -18.38 13.90 -15.57
C SER A 130 -17.35 14.24 -14.48
N SER A 131 -17.40 15.46 -13.93
CA SER A 131 -16.53 15.87 -12.82
C SER A 131 -16.81 15.10 -11.52
N ALA A 132 -18.05 14.71 -11.24
CA ALA A 132 -18.41 13.87 -10.10
C ALA A 132 -17.82 12.46 -10.24
N PHE A 133 -17.87 11.90 -11.45
CA PHE A 133 -17.27 10.60 -11.77
C PHE A 133 -15.74 10.65 -11.62
N GLU A 134 -15.07 11.67 -12.14
CA GLU A 134 -13.61 11.85 -12.01
C GLU A 134 -13.16 11.92 -10.55
N LYS A 135 -13.87 12.68 -9.70
CA LYS A 135 -13.63 12.73 -8.25
C LYS A 135 -13.86 11.37 -7.57
N GLY A 136 -14.85 10.60 -8.03
CA GLY A 136 -15.10 9.22 -7.61
C GLY A 136 -14.12 8.18 -8.19
N HIS A 137 -13.02 8.61 -8.81
CA HIS A 137 -12.05 7.77 -9.53
C HIS A 137 -12.65 6.94 -10.69
N VAL A 138 -13.81 7.35 -11.21
CA VAL A 138 -14.48 6.74 -12.37
C VAL A 138 -14.07 7.50 -13.64
N VAL A 139 -13.31 6.86 -14.52
CA VAL A 139 -12.78 7.47 -15.75
C VAL A 139 -13.45 6.88 -16.98
N SER A 140 -13.82 7.74 -17.93
CA SER A 140 -14.43 7.29 -19.20
C SER A 140 -13.38 6.75 -20.17
N VAL A 141 -13.68 5.60 -20.79
CA VAL A 141 -12.83 4.93 -21.79
C VAL A 141 -13.44 5.17 -23.17
N ASN A 142 -12.78 6.00 -23.98
CA ASN A 142 -13.21 6.38 -25.33
C ASN A 142 -12.07 6.18 -26.35
N PRO A 143 -11.75 4.93 -26.73
CA PRO A 143 -10.51 4.56 -27.41
C PRO A 143 -10.51 4.81 -28.93
N VAL A 144 -11.21 5.82 -29.45
CA VAL A 144 -11.24 6.10 -30.90
C VAL A 144 -9.83 6.35 -31.43
N GLY A 145 -9.43 5.63 -32.48
CA GLY A 145 -8.08 5.68 -33.07
C GLY A 145 -6.99 4.96 -32.26
N GLN A 146 -7.33 4.29 -31.15
CA GLN A 146 -6.39 3.50 -30.36
C GLN A 146 -6.44 2.01 -30.76
N LYS A 147 -5.38 1.25 -30.44
CA LYS A 147 -5.39 -0.21 -30.65
C LYS A 147 -6.42 -0.87 -29.73
N PHE A 148 -7.06 -1.92 -30.24
CA PHE A 148 -8.04 -2.70 -29.50
C PHE A 148 -7.38 -3.47 -28.34
N ASP A 149 -7.82 -3.22 -27.11
CA ASP A 149 -7.46 -3.97 -25.91
C ASP A 149 -8.67 -4.81 -25.43
N PRO A 150 -8.61 -6.16 -25.52
CA PRO A 150 -9.68 -7.04 -25.07
C PRO A 150 -10.08 -6.89 -23.59
N HIS A 151 -9.20 -6.35 -22.73
CA HIS A 151 -9.51 -6.17 -21.32
C HIS A 151 -10.43 -4.98 -21.07
N ARG A 152 -10.37 -3.94 -21.92
CA ARG A 152 -11.07 -2.66 -21.75
C ARG A 152 -12.14 -2.42 -22.81
N HIS A 153 -12.05 -3.07 -23.97
CA HIS A 153 -12.91 -2.85 -25.14
C HIS A 153 -13.60 -4.15 -25.56
N GLN A 154 -14.83 -4.03 -26.04
CA GLN A 154 -15.62 -5.14 -26.58
C GLN A 154 -15.98 -4.80 -28.04
N ALA A 155 -15.35 -5.51 -28.98
CA ALA A 155 -15.62 -5.35 -30.40
C ALA A 155 -16.97 -5.99 -30.75
N ILE A 156 -17.89 -5.20 -31.30
CA ILE A 156 -19.22 -5.69 -31.73
C ILE A 156 -19.27 -6.04 -33.22
N SER A 157 -18.37 -5.46 -34.02
CA SER A 157 -18.28 -5.65 -35.47
C SER A 157 -16.93 -5.15 -35.98
N MET A 158 -16.51 -5.64 -37.14
CA MET A 158 -15.35 -5.14 -37.86
C MET A 158 -15.82 -4.40 -39.10
N VAL A 159 -15.30 -3.19 -39.34
CA VAL A 159 -15.68 -2.34 -40.48
C VAL A 159 -14.48 -2.10 -41.40
N PRO A 160 -14.68 -1.96 -42.73
CA PRO A 160 -13.65 -1.43 -43.62
C PRO A 160 -13.26 -0.01 -43.19
N ALA A 161 -11.96 0.22 -42.99
CA ALA A 161 -11.43 1.52 -42.59
C ALA A 161 -9.96 1.65 -43.05
N ASP A 162 -9.50 2.89 -43.25
CA ASP A 162 -8.11 3.17 -43.68
C ASP A 162 -7.06 2.98 -42.58
N GLN A 163 -7.52 2.79 -41.33
CA GLN A 163 -6.71 2.63 -40.13
C GLN A 163 -5.97 1.28 -40.10
N GLU A 164 -4.94 1.14 -39.26
CA GLU A 164 -4.27 -0.16 -39.08
C GLU A 164 -5.26 -1.25 -38.60
N PRO A 165 -5.13 -2.50 -39.06
CA PRO A 165 -5.92 -3.62 -38.54
C PRO A 165 -5.90 -3.70 -37.01
N ASN A 166 -7.03 -4.06 -36.40
CA ASN A 166 -7.24 -4.05 -34.94
C ASN A 166 -7.17 -2.66 -34.26
N THR A 167 -7.30 -1.57 -35.02
CA THR A 167 -7.55 -0.22 -34.45
C THR A 167 -9.04 0.01 -34.24
N VAL A 168 -9.43 0.73 -33.18
CA VAL A 168 -10.82 1.12 -32.92
C VAL A 168 -11.22 2.26 -33.84
N VAL A 169 -12.19 2.00 -34.70
CA VAL A 169 -12.71 2.95 -35.70
C VAL A 169 -13.75 3.88 -35.08
N SER A 170 -14.68 3.34 -34.30
CA SER A 170 -15.69 4.12 -33.58
C SER A 170 -16.11 3.46 -32.27
N VAL A 171 -16.59 4.27 -31.33
CA VAL A 171 -17.10 3.86 -30.02
C VAL A 171 -18.60 4.12 -29.99
N LEU A 172 -19.41 3.06 -29.95
CA LEU A 172 -20.88 3.18 -29.86
C LEU A 172 -21.33 3.46 -28.42
N GLN A 173 -20.60 2.93 -27.45
CA GLN A 173 -20.87 3.15 -26.03
C GLN A 173 -19.55 3.28 -25.29
N LYS A 174 -19.30 4.44 -24.67
CA LYS A 174 -18.09 4.68 -23.85
C LYS A 174 -17.97 3.61 -22.76
N GLY A 175 -16.77 3.10 -22.54
CA GLY A 175 -16.45 2.29 -21.37
C GLY A 175 -16.27 3.15 -20.12
N TYR A 176 -16.20 2.52 -18.96
CA TYR A 176 -15.85 3.17 -17.69
C TYR A 176 -14.98 2.23 -16.84
N VAL A 177 -13.96 2.79 -16.21
CA VAL A 177 -13.10 2.13 -15.22
C VAL A 177 -13.23 2.85 -13.88
N ILE A 178 -13.10 2.13 -12.76
CA ILE A 178 -12.93 2.70 -11.42
C ILE A 178 -11.55 2.32 -10.91
N ALA A 179 -10.68 3.34 -10.74
CA ALA A 179 -9.23 3.13 -10.67
C ALA A 179 -8.77 2.16 -11.77
N ASP A 180 -8.21 1.01 -11.41
CA ASP A 180 -7.70 -0.01 -12.35
C ASP A 180 -8.75 -1.03 -12.82
N ARG A 181 -9.96 -1.04 -12.22
CA ARG A 181 -10.98 -2.06 -12.49
C ARG A 181 -11.99 -1.59 -13.54
N VAL A 182 -12.22 -2.39 -14.57
CA VAL A 182 -13.27 -2.14 -15.56
C VAL A 182 -14.66 -2.32 -14.94
N LEU A 183 -15.48 -1.27 -15.00
CA LEU A 183 -16.91 -1.31 -14.66
C LEU A 183 -17.76 -1.72 -15.86
N ARG A 184 -17.43 -1.17 -17.04
CA ARG A 184 -18.08 -1.47 -18.32
C ARG A 184 -17.06 -1.33 -19.45
N PRO A 185 -16.87 -2.34 -20.32
CA PRO A 185 -16.00 -2.18 -21.48
C PRO A 185 -16.59 -1.17 -22.47
N ALA A 186 -15.74 -0.55 -23.28
CA ALA A 186 -16.20 0.28 -24.40
C ALA A 186 -16.75 -0.62 -25.52
N LEU A 187 -17.97 -0.39 -26.00
CA LEU A 187 -18.48 -1.06 -27.20
C LEU A 187 -17.93 -0.36 -28.43
N VAL A 188 -17.16 -1.10 -29.24
CA VAL A 188 -16.37 -0.55 -30.34
C VAL A 188 -16.57 -1.28 -31.66
N THR A 189 -16.38 -0.57 -32.76
CA THR A 189 -16.03 -1.19 -34.05
C THR A 189 -14.53 -1.15 -34.26
N VAL A 190 -13.97 -2.19 -34.87
CA VAL A 190 -12.54 -2.27 -35.18
C VAL A 190 -12.29 -2.35 -36.69
N ALA A 191 -11.12 -1.89 -37.13
CA ALA A 191 -10.71 -1.97 -38.52
C ALA A 191 -10.50 -3.44 -38.93
N GLN A 192 -11.13 -3.85 -40.03
CA GLN A 192 -10.90 -5.17 -40.63
C GLN A 192 -9.42 -5.33 -41.04
N PRO A 193 -8.86 -6.56 -40.94
CA PRO A 193 -7.61 -6.88 -41.62
C PRO A 193 -7.78 -6.72 -43.15
N LYS A 194 -6.71 -6.26 -43.81
CA LYS A 194 -6.61 -6.17 -45.28
C LYS A 194 -6.29 -7.53 -45.90
#